data_AF-A0A936G3E8-F1
#
_entry.id   AF-A0A936G3E8-F1
#
_cell.length_a   1.000
_cell.length_b   1.000
_cell.length_c   1.000
_cell.angle_alpha   90.00
_cell.angle_beta   90.00
_cell.angle_gamma   90.00
#
_symmetry.space_group_name_H-M   'P 1'
#
loop_
_entity.id
_entity.type
_entity.pdbx_description
1 polymer ?
#
loop_
_entity_poly.entity_id
_entity_poly.type
_entity_poly.pdbx_seq_one_letter_code
_entity_poly.pdbx_strand_id
1 'polypeptide(L)'
;MPTTSRVNLADGFVGASLPAFVKLARRKGYRLVGAERWGFNAFFVKAGIAEDLLPERDVHEFFDAPKVRHGMATRWPRVADRPWVQV
;
A
#
# COMPACT_ATOMS: atom_id res chain seq x y z
N MET A 1 -22.70 19.60 -5.17
CA MET A 1 -21.87 19.13 -4.02
C MET A 1 -21.82 17.62 -4.10
N PRO A 2 -20.67 16.96 -4.29
CA PRO A 2 -20.63 15.51 -4.20
C PRO A 2 -20.85 15.15 -2.73
N THR A 3 -21.91 14.39 -2.46
CA THR A 3 -22.17 13.75 -1.17
C THR A 3 -20.99 12.83 -0.88
N THR A 4 -20.16 13.18 0.10
CA THR A 4 -19.13 12.28 0.61
C THR A 4 -19.85 11.09 1.24
N SER A 5 -20.06 10.02 0.48
CA SER A 5 -20.53 8.75 1.01
C SER A 5 -19.56 8.37 2.12
N ARG A 6 -20.03 8.32 3.37
CA ARG A 6 -19.19 7.91 4.51
C ARG A 6 -18.56 6.57 4.15
N VAL A 7 -17.22 6.51 4.18
CA VAL A 7 -16.50 5.24 4.07
C VAL A 7 -17.01 4.35 5.20
N ASN A 8 -17.66 3.24 4.85
CA ASN A 8 -18.05 2.26 5.85
C ASN A 8 -16.78 1.57 6.33
N LEU A 9 -16.30 1.95 7.51
CA LEU A 9 -15.11 1.35 8.13
C LEU A 9 -15.25 -0.17 8.32
N ALA A 10 -16.48 -0.70 8.35
CA ALA A 10 -16.75 -2.13 8.45
C ALA A 10 -16.23 -2.94 7.24
N ASP A 11 -16.05 -2.31 6.08
CA ASP A 11 -15.50 -2.97 4.90
C ASP A 11 -13.98 -3.19 5.01
N GLY A 12 -13.33 -2.58 6.02
CA GLY A 12 -11.94 -2.81 6.35
C GLY A 12 -10.94 -2.24 5.34
N PHE A 13 -11.40 -1.42 4.39
CA PHE A 13 -10.55 -0.69 3.45
C PHE A 13 -10.59 0.81 3.76
N VAL A 14 -9.44 1.36 4.14
CA VAL A 14 -9.25 2.79 4.39
C VAL A 14 -7.95 3.26 3.74
N GLY A 15 -8.00 4.38 3.04
CA GLY A 15 -6.82 4.99 2.43
C GLY A 15 -6.53 4.53 1.00
N ALA A 16 -5.27 4.15 0.74
CA ALA A 16 -4.76 3.87 -0.60
C ALA A 16 -3.93 2.57 -0.61
N SER A 17 -3.72 2.01 -1.81
CA SER A 17 -2.90 0.81 -1.98
C SER A 17 -1.41 1.09 -1.75
N LEU A 18 -0.63 0.05 -1.44
CA LEU A 18 0.83 0.18 -1.32
C LEU A 18 1.48 0.75 -2.61
N PRO A 19 1.12 0.32 -3.84
CA PRO A 19 1.60 0.96 -5.07
C PRO A 19 1.28 2.46 -5.16
N ALA A 20 0.12 2.90 -4.67
CA ALA A 20 -0.22 4.32 -4.60
C ALA A 20 0.76 5.09 -3.70
N PHE A 21 1.09 4.52 -2.54
CA PHE A 21 2.08 5.08 -1.64
C PHE A 21 3.49 5.08 -2.25
N VAL A 22 3.89 4.02 -2.96
CA VAL A 22 5.18 3.97 -3.68
C VAL A 22 5.26 5.07 -4.74
N LYS A 23 4.21 5.26 -5.55
CA LYS A 23 4.16 6.35 -6.53
C LYS A 23 4.29 7.71 -5.86
N LEU A 24 3.57 7.94 -4.76
CA LEU A 24 3.65 9.19 -4.01
C LEU A 24 5.03 9.40 -3.38
N ALA A 25 5.60 8.35 -2.79
CA ALA A 25 6.91 8.37 -2.15
C ALA A 25 8.00 8.77 -3.15
N ARG A 26 8.02 8.15 -4.34
CA ARG A 26 8.98 8.50 -5.40
C ARG A 26 8.89 9.96 -5.82
N ARG A 27 7.68 10.50 -5.99
CA ARG A 27 7.49 11.94 -6.28
C ARG A 27 8.01 12.85 -5.16
N LYS A 28 8.06 12.36 -3.92
CA LYS A 28 8.59 13.08 -2.75
C LYS A 28 10.08 12.80 -2.49
N GLY A 29 10.77 12.05 -3.34
CA GLY A 29 12.17 11.68 -3.15
C GLY A 29 12.38 10.59 -2.09
N TYR A 30 11.42 9.70 -1.91
CA TYR A 30 11.50 8.53 -1.04
C TYR A 30 11.42 7.23 -1.84
N ARG A 31 11.95 6.16 -1.26
CA ARG A 31 11.98 4.81 -1.83
C ARG A 31 11.47 3.79 -0.82
N LEU A 32 10.77 2.77 -1.29
CA LEU A 32 10.30 1.66 -0.47
C LEU A 32 11.49 0.76 -0.13
N VAL A 33 11.77 0.55 1.16
CA VAL A 33 12.92 -0.27 1.59
C VAL A 33 12.51 -1.58 2.27
N GLY A 34 11.22 -1.74 2.56
CA GLY A 34 10.72 -2.94 3.21
C GLY A 34 9.28 -2.81 3.68
N ALA A 35 8.75 -3.93 4.15
CA ALA A 35 7.52 -3.99 4.91
C ALA A 35 7.72 -4.94 6.10
N GLU A 36 6.92 -4.72 7.13
CA GLU A 36 6.80 -5.66 8.23
C GLU A 36 6.28 -7.01 7.71
N ARG A 37 6.71 -8.13 8.32
CA ARG A 37 6.50 -9.49 7.80
C ARG A 37 5.04 -9.89 7.57
N TRP A 38 4.12 -9.32 8.35
CA TRP A 38 2.68 -9.52 8.24
C TRP A 38 2.00 -8.46 7.35
N GLY A 39 2.76 -7.57 6.72
CA GLY A 39 2.26 -6.58 5.78
C GLY A 39 1.31 -5.57 6.42
N PHE A 40 1.52 -5.22 7.69
CA PHE A 40 0.77 -4.13 8.33
C PHE A 40 1.38 -2.76 8.02
N ASN A 41 2.70 -2.67 8.01
CA ASN A 41 3.44 -1.43 7.80
C ASN A 41 4.43 -1.57 6.66
N ALA A 42 4.57 -0.50 5.87
CA ALA A 42 5.63 -0.34 4.87
C ALA A 42 6.58 0.79 5.30
N PHE A 43 7.86 0.63 5.02
CA PHE A 43 8.91 1.55 5.41
C PHE A 43 9.49 2.25 4.18
N PHE A 44 9.59 3.57 4.26
CA PHE A 44 10.13 4.41 3.20
C PHE A 44 11.29 5.23 3.73
N VAL A 45 12.37 5.31 2.96
CA VAL A 45 13.56 6.09 3.31
C VAL A 45 13.79 7.15 2.23
N LYS A 46 14.30 8.32 2.62
CA LYS A 46 14.61 9.39 1.66
C LYS A 46 15.78 8.95 0.77
N ALA A 47 15.73 9.28 -0.52
CA ALA A 47 16.86 9.07 -1.42
C ALA A 47 18.12 9.78 -0.90
N GLY A 48 19.27 9.17 -1.09
CA GLY A 48 20.57 9.58 -0.57
C GLY A 48 20.87 9.16 0.88
N ILE A 49 19.93 8.51 1.58
CA ILE A 49 20.15 8.00 2.94
C ILE A 49 20.28 6.47 2.90
N ALA A 50 21.42 5.98 3.38
CA ALA A 50 21.70 4.56 3.64
C ALA A 50 21.35 3.62 2.48
N GLU A 51 21.69 4.01 1.24
CA GLU A 51 21.29 3.29 0.03
C GLU A 51 21.90 1.88 -0.06
N ASP A 52 23.14 1.73 0.41
CA ASP A 52 23.83 0.44 0.46
C ASP A 52 23.26 -0.52 1.51
N LEU A 53 22.72 0.02 2.62
CA LEU A 53 22.19 -0.79 3.73
C LEU A 53 20.72 -1.13 3.54
N LEU A 54 19.94 -0.22 2.96
CA LEU A 54 18.50 -0.33 2.82
C LEU A 54 18.12 -0.11 1.36
N PRO A 55 18.45 -0.97 0.40
CA PRO A 55 18.16 -0.74 -1.02
C PRO A 55 16.66 -0.63 -1.29
N GLU A 56 16.30 -0.04 -2.44
CA GLU A 56 14.89 -0.02 -2.86
C GLU A 56 14.41 -1.46 -3.12
N ARG A 57 13.18 -1.76 -2.71
CA ARG A 57 12.54 -3.07 -2.86
C ARG A 57 11.38 -2.98 -3.83
N ASP A 58 11.17 -4.05 -4.60
CA ASP A 58 9.99 -4.14 -5.44
C ASP A 58 8.74 -4.27 -4.57
N VAL A 59 7.72 -3.47 -4.89
CA VAL A 59 6.44 -3.48 -4.19
C VAL A 59 5.74 -4.83 -4.28
N HIS A 60 5.96 -5.56 -5.39
CA HIS A 60 5.31 -6.84 -5.63
C HIS A 60 5.72 -7.92 -4.64
N GLU A 61 6.94 -7.84 -4.09
CA GLU A 61 7.47 -8.78 -3.10
C GLU A 61 6.62 -8.83 -1.81
N PHE A 62 5.91 -7.73 -1.48
CA PHE A 62 5.15 -7.62 -0.23
C PHE A 62 3.72 -8.17 -0.34
N PHE A 63 3.29 -8.62 -1.51
CA PHE A 63 1.98 -9.25 -1.69
C PHE A 63 2.00 -10.77 -1.52
N ASP A 64 3.19 -11.37 -1.38
CA ASP A 64 3.34 -12.83 -1.32
C ASP A 64 3.13 -13.43 0.07
N ALA A 65 3.18 -12.61 1.13
CA ALA A 65 2.99 -13.08 2.50
C ALA A 65 1.60 -13.75 2.68
N PRO A 66 1.50 -14.93 3.34
CA PRO A 66 0.24 -15.67 3.44
C PRO A 66 -0.93 -14.85 4.00
N LYS A 67 -0.69 -14.01 5.00
CA LYS A 67 -1.73 -13.14 5.57
C LYS A 67 -2.15 -12.03 4.60
N VAL A 68 -1.23 -11.49 3.79
CA VAL A 68 -1.55 -10.49 2.78
C VAL A 68 -2.39 -11.11 1.67
N ARG A 69 -1.98 -12.27 1.15
CA ARG A 69 -2.76 -13.04 0.17
C ARG A 69 -4.15 -13.39 0.68
N HIS A 70 -4.26 -13.85 1.93
CA HIS A 70 -5.56 -14.12 2.55
C HIS A 70 -6.43 -12.85 2.66
N GLY A 71 -5.84 -11.71 3.06
CA GLY A 71 -6.54 -10.43 3.13
C GLY A 71 -7.04 -9.97 1.76
N MET A 72 -6.21 -10.08 0.72
CA MET A 72 -6.61 -9.79 -0.66
C MET A 72 -7.76 -10.69 -1.08
N ALA A 73 -7.64 -12.01 -0.93
CA ALA A 73 -8.68 -12.97 -1.34
C ALA A 73 -10.02 -12.77 -0.63
N THR A 74 -10.01 -12.39 0.66
CA THR A 74 -11.24 -12.31 1.49
C THR A 74 -11.88 -10.93 1.54
N ARG A 75 -11.07 -9.87 1.41
CA ARG A 75 -11.54 -8.48 1.56
C ARG A 75 -11.71 -7.76 0.24
N TRP A 76 -10.88 -8.04 -0.78
CA TRP A 76 -10.99 -7.40 -2.09
C TRP A 76 -12.40 -7.53 -2.70
N PRO A 77 -13.06 -8.71 -2.68
CA PRO A 77 -14.41 -8.84 -3.25
C PRO A 77 -15.46 -7.93 -2.59
N ARG A 78 -15.24 -7.48 -1.34
CA ARG A 78 -16.17 -6.60 -0.61
C ARG A 78 -16.11 -5.15 -1.08
N VAL A 79 -15.03 -4.78 -1.75
CA VAL A 79 -14.74 -3.39 -2.14
C VAL A 79 -14.39 -3.25 -3.61
N ALA A 80 -14.40 -4.34 -4.40
CA ALA A 80 -14.01 -4.34 -5.81
C ALA A 80 -14.83 -3.34 -6.65
N ASP A 81 -16.13 -3.21 -6.38
CA ASP A 81 -17.05 -2.34 -7.12
C ASP A 81 -17.05 -0.87 -6.66
N ARG A 82 -16.15 -0.50 -5.75
CA ARG A 82 -15.98 0.90 -5.32
C ARG A 82 -15.38 1.73 -6.47
N PRO A 83 -15.60 3.06 -6.50
CA PRO A 83 -15.07 3.94 -7.54
C PRO A 83 -13.56 4.17 -7.37
N TRP A 84 -12.77 3.14 -7.66
CA TRP A 84 -11.32 3.17 -7.54
C TRP A 84 -10.71 4.15 -8.54
N VAL A 85 -9.72 4.91 -8.08
CA VAL A 85 -8.89 5.75 -8.95
C VAL A 85 -7.60 4.99 -9.24
N GLN A 86 -7.32 4.77 -10.52
CA GLN A 86 -6.05 4.21 -10.94
C GLN A 86 -4.94 5.24 -10.74
N VAL A 87 -3.88 4.81 -10.07
CA VAL A 87 -2.71 5.63 -9.72
C VAL A 87 -1.52 5.22 -10.53
#